data_AF-A0A9X2J9Z0-F1
#
_entry.id   AF-A0A9X2J9Z0-F1
#
_cell.length_a   1.000
_cell.length_b   1.000
_cell.length_c   1.000
_cell.angle_alpha   90.00
_cell.angle_beta   90.00
_cell.angle_gamma   90.00
#
_symmetry.space_group_name_H-M   'P 1'
#
loop_
_entity.id
_entity.type
_entity.pdbx_description
1 polymer ?
#
loop_
_entity_poly.entity_id
_entity_poly.type
_entity_poly.pdbx_seq_one_letter_code
_entity_poly.pdbx_strand_id
1 'polypeptide(L)' 'MMARGVNKVILIGNLGNDPETKYTPSGTAVTNISLATSESWKDKQTGQQTERVEWHRVVFFNRLAEIAG' A
#
# COMPACT_ATOMS: atom_id res chain seq x y z
N MET A 1 -30.80 3.05 4.49
CA MET A 1 -30.05 1.91 5.06
C MET A 1 -28.88 1.66 4.14
N MET A 2 -27.63 1.81 4.58
CA MET A 2 -26.48 1.54 3.71
C MET A 2 -26.41 0.03 3.43
N ALA A 3 -26.33 -0.35 2.15
CA ALA A 3 -26.19 -1.75 1.76
C ALA A 3 -24.81 -2.25 2.24
N ARG A 4 -24.79 -3.40 2.92
CA ARG A 4 -23.54 -4.09 3.26
C ARG A 4 -22.96 -4.71 2.00
N GLY A 5 -21.64 -4.60 1.80
CA GLY A 5 -20.90 -5.16 0.67
C GLY A 5 -19.50 -5.62 1.08
N VAL A 6 -18.72 -6.14 0.11
CA VAL A 6 -17.33 -6.57 0.34
C VAL A 6 -16.37 -5.56 -0.24
N ASN A 7 -15.50 -5.01 0.60
CA ASN A 7 -14.35 -4.23 0.18
C ASN A 7 -13.08 -4.92 0.72
N LYS A 8 -12.28 -5.49 -0.20
CA LYS A 8 -11.05 -6.21 0.13
C LYS A 8 -10.00 -5.91 -0.93
N VAL A 9 -8.82 -5.53 -0.47
CA VAL A 9 -7.62 -5.33 -1.30
C VAL A 9 -6.53 -6.27 -0.79
N ILE A 10 -5.82 -6.94 -1.70
CA ILE A 10 -4.65 -7.77 -1.39
C ILE A 10 -3.51 -7.24 -2.25
N LEU A 11 -2.41 -6.83 -1.60
CA LEU A 11 -1.23 -6.28 -2.26
C LEU A 11 0.00 -7.08 -1.84
N ILE A 12 0.90 -7.30 -2.79
CA ILE A 12 2.23 -7.87 -2.57
C ILE A 12 3.19 -6.97 -3.33
N GLY A 13 4.18 -6.42 -2.63
CA GLY A 13 5.07 -5.41 -3.20
C GLY A 13 6.23 -5.08 -2.27
N ASN A 14 6.97 -4.04 -2.60
CA ASN A 14 8.15 -3.60 -1.86
C ASN A 14 7.95 -2.21 -1.24
N LEU A 15 8.58 -1.94 -0.10
CA LEU A 15 8.57 -0.61 0.51
C LEU A 15 9.37 0.38 -0.33
N GLY A 16 8.81 1.57 -0.57
CA GLY A 16 9.53 2.66 -1.26
C GLY A 16 10.35 3.55 -0.34
N ASN A 17 10.03 3.53 0.94
CA ASN A 17 10.68 4.32 1.99
C ASN A 17 10.45 3.62 3.34
N ASP A 18 11.23 4.05 4.34
CA ASP A 18 11.05 3.57 5.71
C ASP A 18 9.63 3.90 6.22
N PRO A 19 9.01 3.00 7.00
CA PRO A 19 7.69 3.24 7.60
C PRO A 19 7.66 4.51 8.47
N GLU A 20 6.58 5.28 8.38
CA GLU A 20 6.38 6.47 9.21
C GLU A 20 5.36 6.19 10.32
N THR A 21 5.85 6.03 11.55
CA THR A 21 5.02 5.78 12.74
C THR A 21 4.68 7.07 13.49
N LYS A 22 3.40 7.26 13.80
CA LYS A 22 2.87 8.36 14.61
C LYS A 22 1.95 7.81 15.69
N TYR A 23 1.82 8.55 16.79
CA TYR A 23 0.87 8.24 17.85
C TYR A 23 -0.24 9.29 17.86
N THR A 24 -1.49 8.85 17.92
CA THR A 24 -2.64 9.75 18.12
C THR A 24 -2.60 10.35 19.53
N PRO A 25 -3.38 11.42 19.81
CA PRO A 25 -3.50 11.95 21.18
C PRO A 25 -4.01 10.92 22.20
N SER A 26 -4.71 9.88 21.75
CA SER A 26 -5.15 8.76 22.59
C SER A 26 -4.07 7.70 22.83
N GLY A 27 -2.85 7.91 22.32
CA GLY A 27 -1.73 6.96 22.43
C GLY A 27 -1.77 5.81 21.43
N THR A 28 -2.65 5.84 20.43
CA THR A 28 -2.76 4.77 19.43
C THR A 28 -1.69 4.92 18.35
N ALA A 29 -0.91 3.85 18.12
CA ALA A 29 0.05 3.80 17.02
C ALA A 29 -0.66 3.76 15.65
N VAL A 30 -0.13 4.55 14.71
CA VAL A 30 -0.54 4.62 13.30
C VAL A 30 0.71 4.67 12.44
N THR A 31 0.87 3.69 11.54
CA THR A 31 2.06 3.60 10.68
C THR A 31 1.66 3.70 9.22
N ASN A 32 2.29 4.61 8.49
CA ASN A 32 2.09 4.78 7.06
C ASN A 32 3.27 4.16 6.30
N ILE A 33 2.97 3.41 5.24
CA ILE A 33 3.98 2.94 4.29
C ILE A 33 3.61 3.36 2.85
N SER A 34 4.63 3.44 2.00
CA SER A 34 4.47 3.48 0.55
C SER A 34 4.88 2.13 -0.03
N LEU A 35 3.96 1.44 -0.71
CA LEU A 35 4.18 0.12 -1.29
C LEU A 35 4.17 0.20 -2.82
N ALA A 36 5.27 -0.20 -3.45
CA ALA A 36 5.38 -0.33 -4.89
C ALA A 36 4.90 -1.72 -5.36
N THR A 37 4.02 -1.74 -6.35
CA THR A 37 3.73 -2.92 -7.17
C THR A 37 4.08 -2.59 -8.62
N SER A 38 4.67 -3.53 -9.36
CA SER A 38 4.99 -3.33 -10.78
C SER A 38 4.26 -4.30 -11.68
N GLU A 39 3.84 -3.82 -12.84
CA GLU A 39 3.35 -4.62 -13.95
C GLU A 39 4.28 -4.40 -15.15
N SER A 40 4.73 -5.49 -15.76
CA SER A 40 5.53 -5.45 -17.00
C SER A 40 4.77 -6.15 -18.11
N TRP A 41 4.63 -5.48 -19.26
CA TRP A 41 3.98 -6.04 -20.44
C TRP A 41 4.68 -5.59 -21.72
N LYS A 42 4.46 -6.34 -22.80
CA LYS A 42 4.89 -5.94 -24.14
C LYS A 42 3.82 -5.07 -24.77
N ASP A 43 4.15 -3.83 -25.10
CA ASP A 43 3.24 -2.92 -25.76
C ASP A 43 2.92 -3.43 -27.18
N LYS A 44 1.63 -3.44 -27.52
CA LYS A 44 1.14 -4.05 -28.78
C LYS A 44 1.41 -3.19 -30.02
N GLN A 45 1.61 -1.88 -29.87
CA GLN A 45 1.81 -0.95 -30.98
C GLN A 45 3.30 -0.84 -31.33
N THR A 46 4.15 -0.80 -30.31
CA THR A 46 5.60 -0.57 -30.43
C THR A 46 6.41 -1.86 -30.36
N GLY A 47 5.86 -2.93 -29.77
CA GLY A 47 6.57 -4.17 -29.54
C GLY A 47 7.65 -4.09 -28.45
N GLN A 48 7.75 -2.99 -27.72
CA GLN A 48 8.72 -2.81 -26.64
C GLN A 48 8.19 -3.35 -25.30
N GLN A 49 9.12 -3.75 -24.43
CA GLN A 49 8.81 -4.04 -23.03
C GLN A 49 8.53 -2.72 -22.31
N THR A 50 7.40 -2.62 -21.64
CA THR A 50 7.01 -1.48 -20.80
C THR A 50 6.81 -1.97 -19.37
N GLU A 51 7.26 -1.16 -18.42
CA GLU A 51 7.03 -1.36 -16.99
C GLU A 51 6.25 -0.17 -16.43
N ARG A 52 5.27 -0.45 -15.57
CA ARG A 52 4.56 0.56 -14.79
C ARG A 52 4.57 0.18 -13.33
N VAL A 53 4.97 1.13 -12.49
CA VAL A 53 4.93 1.02 -11.04
C VAL A 53 3.72 1.79 -10.51
N GLU A 54 2.97 1.16 -9.62
CA GLU A 54 1.91 1.79 -8.85
C GLU A 54 2.31 1.89 -7.38
N TRP A 55 2.04 3.06 -6.80
CA TRP A 55 2.38 3.39 -5.42
C TRP A 55 1.13 3.42 -4.56
N HIS A 56 1.09 2.52 -3.58
CA HIS A 56 -0.02 2.38 -2.66
C HIS A 56 0.37 2.97 -1.30
N ARG A 57 -0.44 3.91 -0.82
CA ARG A 57 -0.33 4.37 0.57
C ARG A 57 -1.15 3.46 1.48
N VAL A 58 -0.47 2.67 2.31
CA VAL A 58 -1.11 1.74 3.25
C VAL A 58 -0.96 2.29 4.67
N VAL A 59 -2.06 2.22 5.43
CA VAL A 59 -2.13 2.72 6.81
C VAL A 59 -2.43 1.55 7.74
N PHE A 60 -1.54 1.29 8.68
CA PHE A 60 -1.73 0.33 9.76
C PHE A 60 -2.16 1.06 11.03
N PHE A 61 -2.95 0.36 11.87
CA PHE A 61 -3.43 0.88 13.15
C PHE A 61 -3.10 -0.10 14.28
N ASN A 62 -3.01 0.42 15.51
CA ASN A 62 -2.82 -0.36 16.74
C ASN A 62 -1.60 -1.29 16.64
N ARG A 63 -1.74 -2.55 17.07
CA ARG A 63 -0.67 -3.56 17.04
C ARG A 63 -0.03 -3.75 15.67
N LEU A 64 -0.79 -3.61 14.57
CA LEU A 64 -0.19 -3.73 13.23
C LEU A 64 0.69 -2.53 12.90
N ALA A 65 0.36 -1.34 13.43
CA ALA A 65 1.22 -0.17 13.30
C ALA A 65 2.54 -0.37 14.06
N GLU A 66 2.48 -0.92 15.29
CA GLU A 66 3.68 -1.21 16.08
C GLU A 66 4.60 -2.25 15.43
N ILE A 67 4.02 -3.26 14.75
CA ILE A 67 4.79 -4.28 14.03
C ILE A 67 5.40 -3.72 12.73
N ALA A 68 4.66 -2.86 12.03
CA ALA A 68 5.10 -2.28 10.77
C ALA A 68 6.08 -1.12 10.95
N GLY A 69 6.12 -0.52 12.14
CA GLY A 69 6.85 0.69 12.48
C GLY A 69 8.27 0.48 12.96
#